data_AF-A0A7J7PRF0-F1
#
_entry.id   AF-A0A7J7PRF0-F1
#
_cell.length_a   1.000
_cell.length_b   1.000
_cell.length_c   1.000
_cell.angle_alpha   90.00
_cell.angle_beta   90.00
_cell.angle_gamma   90.00
#
_symmetry.space_group_name_H-M   'P 1'
#
loop_
_entity.id
_entity.type
_entity.pdbx_description
1 polymer ?
#
loop_
_entity_poly.entity_id
_entity_poly.type
_entity_poly.pdbx_seq_one_letter_code
_entity_poly.pdbx_strand_id
1 'polypeptide(L)'
;MHDSCLQVFSRGFMDEFMLLALLLAGINAIPPLLFFIFCCTKGRLLRLAIYVGQAANVALFVGALVVLWLLTPRSHNLTQALRLSTIFLQAQRSTPYALSATNMGVVLPSANISMAAFNGTSVGMPPSAATEPWMPQALDNYPWLASATSNPADLVHGGYYMGVDYVKHTFPLATCMSMLAWSVLQFRPAYEQAGVLSQLLVSLQAGAQYLMDCRIAPGVYVARIGNPADYLMNATNGAAAGFWGPPLAMPSDRLAVLINASTSSVSPASQGAGADVMAAAAAALAATHMVMKDLDVTFASAALATAEVLYQEAVAMRPTANITFDALLPRGQQRPVDDDGAKFGVQDFGSSSVLDDMALGAAWLGRATGNMTFKVAAHKYLTQHWQHEAAWQSPSYYWPSHNNMAWPCAILLVSDADQSWWPYAEAEEEAKAPHRRALSLMWEGWLKGKNEYTSVTRTTSSGLPWVDRQPLPTAVMTSLLGMLWIAEDGKMTLAVKHRLSCFALDQVGYILGRARMGESYLIGYGARYPAHPHHRLASCPAATRASYSVGSCLLAAAKGQLVTGALVAGPGPDDVYTDALDRPAHSSVGVHHNIPFIGTLGGLLHQRISVGQCAAGQGMFQLMQGSTLP
;
A
#
# COMPACT_ATOMS: atom_id res chain seq x y z
N MET A 1 -3.32 18.43 38.73
CA MET A 1 -2.91 17.12 39.26
C MET A 1 -4.10 16.28 39.73
N HIS A 2 -5.05 16.83 40.50
CA HIS A 2 -6.22 16.06 40.96
C HIS A 2 -7.20 15.67 39.83
N ASP A 3 -7.38 16.53 38.82
CA ASP A 3 -8.22 16.24 37.64
C ASP A 3 -7.59 15.22 36.67
N SER A 4 -6.24 15.14 36.66
CA SER A 4 -5.48 14.24 35.78
C SER A 4 -5.56 12.78 36.24
N CYS A 5 -5.65 12.53 37.55
CA CYS A 5 -5.86 11.18 38.09
C CYS A 5 -7.30 10.71 37.87
N LEU A 6 -8.30 11.60 37.94
CA LEU A 6 -9.70 11.24 37.73
C LEU A 6 -10.01 10.91 36.26
N GLN A 7 -9.27 11.47 35.30
CA GLN A 7 -9.40 11.09 33.88
C GLN A 7 -8.88 9.67 33.56
N VAL A 8 -7.96 9.13 34.35
CA VAL A 8 -7.48 7.74 34.20
C VAL A 8 -8.58 6.75 34.60
N PHE A 9 -9.36 7.07 35.63
CA PHE A 9 -10.43 6.21 36.13
C PHE A 9 -11.77 6.37 35.40
N SER A 10 -12.01 7.48 34.70
CA SER A 10 -13.30 7.75 34.04
C SER A 10 -13.52 7.06 32.69
N ARG A 11 -12.49 6.41 32.12
CA ARG A 11 -12.59 5.69 30.83
C ARG A 11 -12.97 4.21 30.94
N GLY A 12 -13.27 3.69 32.14
CA GLY A 12 -13.95 2.40 32.30
C GLY A 12 -13.17 1.14 31.89
N PHE A 13 -11.91 1.26 31.48
CA PHE A 13 -11.01 0.13 31.24
C PHE A 13 -9.90 0.16 32.28
N MET A 14 -9.78 -0.89 33.11
CA MET A 14 -8.54 -1.11 33.84
C MET A 14 -7.45 -1.41 32.80
N ASP A 15 -6.47 -0.51 32.68
CA ASP A 15 -5.27 -0.73 31.88
C ASP A 15 -4.58 -2.02 32.35
N GLU A 16 -4.15 -2.85 31.41
CA GLU A 16 -3.51 -4.16 31.64
C GLU A 16 -2.24 -4.01 32.50
N PHE A 17 -1.54 -2.88 32.41
CA PHE A 17 -0.42 -2.54 33.29
C PHE A 17 -0.86 -2.25 34.74
N MET A 18 -2.03 -1.63 34.92
CA MET A 18 -2.62 -1.40 36.24
C MET A 18 -3.10 -2.72 36.87
N LEU A 19 -3.65 -3.63 36.05
CA LEU A 19 -4.00 -4.98 36.47
C LEU A 19 -2.76 -5.77 36.92
N LEU A 20 -1.66 -5.69 36.16
CA LEU A 20 -0.38 -6.28 36.54
C LEU A 20 0.17 -5.71 37.85
N ALA A 21 0.09 -4.38 38.03
CA ALA A 21 0.51 -3.70 39.25
C ALA A 21 -0.34 -4.14 40.47
N LEU A 22 -1.66 -4.29 40.30
CA LEU A 22 -2.55 -4.78 41.36
C LEU A 22 -2.27 -6.24 41.74
N LEU A 23 -1.99 -7.10 40.76
CA LEU A 23 -1.62 -8.51 41.00
C LEU A 23 -0.29 -8.61 41.79
N LEU A 24 0.72 -7.83 41.38
CA LEU A 24 2.01 -7.77 42.08
C LEU A 24 1.87 -7.16 43.50
N ALA A 25 1.02 -6.15 43.67
CA ALA A 25 0.71 -5.59 44.99
C ALA A 25 0.01 -6.61 45.89
N GLY A 26 -0.92 -7.41 45.34
CA GLY A 26 -1.57 -8.52 46.04
C GLY A 26 -0.59 -9.57 46.53
N ILE A 27 0.38 -9.96 45.69
CA ILE A 27 1.47 -10.89 46.07
C ILE A 27 2.26 -10.35 47.28
N ASN A 28 2.60 -9.05 47.25
CA ASN A 28 3.37 -8.41 48.31
C ASN A 28 2.59 -8.21 49.63
N ALA A 29 1.25 -8.25 49.58
CA ALA A 29 0.40 -8.08 50.77
C ALA A 29 0.22 -9.37 51.60
N ILE A 30 0.54 -10.54 51.04
CA ILE A 30 0.35 -11.85 51.70
C ILE A 30 1.25 -12.03 52.94
N PRO A 31 2.56 -11.72 52.91
CA PRO A 31 3.42 -11.90 54.09
C PRO A 31 3.01 -11.05 55.30
N PRO A 32 2.69 -9.74 55.17
CA PRO A 32 2.15 -8.93 56.27
C PRO A 32 0.83 -9.48 56.84
N LEU A 33 -0.06 -10.00 55.98
CA LEU A 33 -1.35 -10.56 56.39
C LEU A 33 -1.17 -11.84 57.25
N LEU A 34 -0.25 -12.72 56.85
CA LEU A 34 0.10 -13.93 57.60
C LEU A 34 0.70 -13.60 58.96
N PHE A 35 1.55 -12.56 59.04
CA PHE A 35 2.10 -12.08 60.31
C PHE A 35 1.00 -11.54 61.24
N PHE A 36 0.04 -10.78 60.71
CA PHE A 36 -1.10 -10.29 61.49
C PHE A 36 -1.98 -11.43 62.02
N ILE A 37 -2.29 -12.43 61.19
CA ILE A 37 -3.06 -13.63 61.59
C ILE A 37 -2.32 -14.40 62.69
N PHE A 38 -0.99 -14.52 62.62
CA PHE A 38 -0.18 -15.12 63.67
C PHE A 38 -0.36 -14.38 65.01
N CYS A 39 -0.22 -13.05 65.00
CA CYS A 39 -0.37 -12.20 66.18
C CYS A 39 -1.77 -12.32 66.82
N CYS A 40 -2.84 -12.34 66.02
CA CYS A 40 -4.20 -12.39 66.52
C CYS A 40 -4.66 -13.79 66.98
N THR A 41 -4.15 -14.85 66.35
CA THR A 41 -4.64 -16.23 66.60
C THR A 41 -3.72 -17.07 67.47
N LYS A 42 -2.57 -16.52 67.87
CA LYS A 42 -1.49 -17.21 68.60
C LYS A 42 -1.10 -18.54 67.94
N GLY A 43 -1.11 -18.56 66.61
CA GLY A 43 -0.68 -19.72 65.81
C GLY A 43 -1.74 -20.80 65.55
N ARG A 44 -2.94 -20.74 66.15
CA ARG A 44 -3.96 -21.81 66.00
C ARG A 44 -4.49 -21.98 64.57
N LEU A 45 -4.60 -20.88 63.83
CA LEU A 45 -5.09 -20.86 62.44
C LEU A 45 -3.95 -20.67 61.42
N LEU A 46 -2.70 -20.57 61.89
CA LEU A 46 -1.56 -20.20 61.04
C LEU A 46 -1.32 -21.20 59.92
N ARG A 47 -1.42 -22.51 60.18
CA ARG A 47 -1.24 -23.54 59.14
C ARG A 47 -2.26 -23.39 58.02
N LEU A 48 -3.54 -23.22 58.34
CA LEU A 48 -4.59 -23.01 57.36
C LEU A 48 -4.37 -21.71 56.57
N ALA A 49 -4.02 -20.62 57.27
CA ALA A 49 -3.72 -19.34 56.64
C ALA A 49 -2.51 -19.41 55.71
N ILE A 50 -1.46 -20.16 56.05
CA ILE A 50 -0.30 -20.40 55.19
C ILE A 50 -0.72 -21.13 53.92
N TYR A 51 -1.52 -22.19 54.01
CA TYR A 51 -1.98 -22.93 52.82
C TYR A 51 -2.85 -22.06 51.90
N VAL A 52 -3.78 -21.29 52.47
CA VAL A 52 -4.62 -20.35 51.71
C VAL A 52 -3.78 -19.24 51.08
N GLY A 53 -2.82 -18.69 51.82
CA GLY A 53 -1.90 -17.66 51.35
C GLY A 53 -0.98 -18.16 50.23
N GLN A 54 -0.48 -19.40 50.31
CA GLN A 54 0.30 -20.02 49.24
C GLN A 54 -0.53 -20.24 47.97
N ALA A 55 -1.76 -20.74 48.11
CA ALA A 55 -2.67 -20.92 46.97
C ALA A 55 -3.03 -19.58 46.31
N ALA A 56 -3.31 -18.56 47.10
CA ALA A 56 -3.57 -17.21 46.61
C ALA A 56 -2.34 -16.61 45.90
N ASN A 57 -1.13 -16.82 46.44
CA ASN A 57 0.10 -16.35 45.84
C ASN A 57 0.36 -17.01 44.48
N VAL A 58 0.17 -18.32 44.36
CA VAL A 58 0.28 -19.04 43.09
C VAL A 58 -0.76 -18.54 42.09
N ALA A 59 -2.01 -18.36 42.49
CA ALA A 59 -3.06 -17.85 41.61
C ALA A 59 -2.75 -16.42 41.11
N LEU A 60 -2.30 -15.52 41.99
CA LEU A 60 -1.91 -14.15 41.62
C LEU A 60 -0.66 -14.14 40.73
N PHE A 61 0.31 -15.01 40.98
CA PHE A 61 1.51 -15.13 40.16
C PHE A 61 1.20 -15.67 38.77
N VAL A 62 0.37 -16.72 38.66
CA VAL A 62 -0.10 -17.24 37.37
C VAL A 62 -0.93 -16.18 36.65
N GLY A 63 -1.80 -15.46 37.36
CA GLY A 63 -2.53 -14.31 36.81
C GLY A 63 -1.57 -13.24 36.27
N ALA A 64 -0.53 -12.89 37.02
CA ALA A 64 0.48 -11.93 36.60
C ALA A 64 1.27 -12.43 35.38
N LEU A 65 1.62 -13.72 35.31
CA LEU A 65 2.25 -14.33 34.14
C LEU A 65 1.34 -14.32 32.91
N VAL A 66 0.04 -14.57 33.07
CA VAL A 66 -0.94 -14.49 31.98
C VAL A 66 -1.06 -13.05 31.48
N VAL A 67 -1.17 -12.08 32.39
CA VAL A 67 -1.19 -10.66 32.04
C VAL A 67 0.12 -10.24 31.38
N LEU A 68 1.27 -10.67 31.89
CA LEU A 68 2.58 -10.42 31.28
C LEU A 68 2.69 -11.06 29.89
N TRP A 69 2.14 -12.26 29.70
CA TRP A 69 2.09 -12.95 28.41
C TRP A 69 1.17 -12.24 27.40
N LEU A 70 0.05 -11.69 27.87
CA LEU A 70 -0.84 -10.83 27.07
C LEU A 70 -0.17 -9.49 26.73
N LEU A 71 0.61 -8.93 27.66
CA LEU A 71 1.34 -7.67 27.53
C LEU A 71 2.63 -7.79 26.72
N THR A 72 3.25 -8.98 26.65
CA THR A 72 4.46 -9.17 25.84
C THR A 72 4.12 -8.95 24.37
N PRO A 73 4.66 -7.90 23.72
CA PRO A 73 4.34 -7.64 22.34
C PRO A 73 4.74 -8.83 21.50
N ARG A 74 3.79 -9.41 20.76
CA ARG A 74 4.12 -10.38 19.73
C ARG A 74 4.94 -9.64 18.67
N SER A 75 6.23 -9.92 18.61
CA SER A 75 7.07 -9.43 17.51
C SER A 75 6.62 -10.15 16.24
N HIS A 76 6.02 -9.39 15.33
CA HIS A 76 5.65 -9.91 14.03
C HIS A 76 6.91 -10.02 13.16
N ASN A 77 7.08 -11.14 12.47
CA ASN A 77 8.15 -11.32 11.50
C ASN A 77 7.86 -10.50 10.23
N LEU A 78 8.39 -9.27 10.18
CA LEU A 78 8.19 -8.35 9.05
C LEU A 78 8.83 -8.87 7.76
N THR A 79 9.97 -9.55 7.85
CA THR A 79 10.66 -10.15 6.70
C THR A 79 9.80 -11.24 6.06
N GLN A 80 9.12 -12.06 6.85
CA GLN A 80 8.18 -13.06 6.34
C GLN A 80 6.97 -12.39 5.66
N ALA A 81 6.37 -11.38 6.28
CA ALA A 81 5.25 -10.64 5.68
C ALA A 81 5.64 -10.00 4.34
N LEU A 82 6.86 -9.45 4.27
CA LEU A 82 7.42 -8.84 3.06
C LEU A 82 7.57 -9.89 1.95
N ARG A 83 8.21 -11.04 2.25
CA ARG A 83 8.36 -12.15 1.30
C ARG A 83 7.02 -12.68 0.78
N LEU A 84 6.01 -12.83 1.64
CA LEU A 84 4.69 -13.25 1.19
C LEU A 84 4.09 -12.21 0.24
N SER A 85 4.16 -10.94 0.60
CA SER A 85 3.58 -9.85 -0.19
C SER A 85 4.21 -9.72 -1.58
N THR A 86 5.51 -9.98 -1.72
CA THR A 86 6.18 -9.98 -3.02
C THR A 86 5.74 -11.14 -3.92
N ILE A 87 5.41 -12.30 -3.35
CA ILE A 87 4.87 -13.44 -4.13
C ILE A 87 3.52 -13.05 -4.75
N PHE A 88 2.61 -12.45 -3.98
CA PHE A 88 1.33 -11.99 -4.52
C PHE A 88 1.51 -10.94 -5.61
N LEU A 89 2.45 -10.00 -5.44
CA LEU A 89 2.73 -9.00 -6.48
C LEU A 89 3.12 -9.66 -7.81
N GLN A 90 3.99 -10.67 -7.78
CA GLN A 90 4.36 -11.43 -8.99
C GLN A 90 3.15 -12.15 -9.59
N ALA A 91 2.27 -12.69 -8.74
CA ALA A 91 1.09 -13.43 -9.18
C ALA A 91 0.08 -12.58 -9.98
N GLN A 92 0.12 -11.26 -9.85
CA GLN A 92 -0.77 -10.32 -10.54
C GLN A 92 -0.29 -9.89 -11.92
N ARG A 93 0.88 -10.35 -12.36
CA ARG A 93 1.42 -9.99 -13.68
C ARG A 93 0.61 -10.65 -14.81
N SER A 94 0.23 -9.86 -15.80
CA SER A 94 -0.27 -10.39 -17.09
C SER A 94 0.92 -10.65 -18.01
N THR A 95 1.29 -11.92 -18.27
CA THR A 95 2.50 -12.26 -19.06
C THR A 95 2.35 -11.96 -20.56
N PRO A 96 3.39 -11.52 -21.28
CA PRO A 96 4.15 -12.49 -22.07
C PRO A 96 5.66 -12.20 -22.04
N TYR A 97 6.13 -11.58 -20.96
CA TYR A 97 7.56 -11.43 -20.74
C TYR A 97 8.11 -12.72 -20.17
N ALA A 98 8.63 -13.58 -21.06
CA ALA A 98 9.65 -14.51 -20.64
C ALA A 98 10.81 -13.66 -20.09
N LEU A 99 11.02 -13.71 -18.78
CA LEU A 99 12.26 -13.24 -18.18
C LEU A 99 13.36 -14.11 -18.80
N SER A 100 14.07 -13.59 -19.81
CA SER A 100 15.19 -14.29 -20.43
C SER A 100 16.47 -13.98 -19.66
N ALA A 101 17.46 -14.86 -19.75
CA ALA A 101 18.80 -14.61 -19.24
C ALA A 101 19.45 -13.32 -19.82
N THR A 102 18.97 -12.83 -20.96
CA THR A 102 19.39 -11.53 -21.54
C THR A 102 18.75 -10.31 -20.88
N ASN A 103 17.57 -10.44 -20.24
CA ASN A 103 16.92 -9.38 -19.46
C ASN A 103 17.09 -9.57 -17.93
N MET A 104 17.67 -10.68 -17.48
CA MET A 104 18.10 -10.93 -16.09
C MET A 104 19.62 -10.89 -15.92
N GLY A 105 20.38 -10.76 -17.00
CA GLY A 105 21.85 -10.80 -17.03
C GLY A 105 22.57 -9.66 -16.29
N VAL A 106 21.85 -8.76 -15.61
CA VAL A 106 22.44 -7.71 -14.78
C VAL A 106 21.93 -7.69 -13.33
N VAL A 107 21.18 -8.72 -12.89
CA VAL A 107 20.86 -8.89 -11.46
C VAL A 107 21.92 -9.78 -10.80
N LEU A 108 23.11 -9.18 -10.63
CA LEU A 108 24.31 -9.60 -9.87
C LEU A 108 25.06 -10.88 -10.32
N PRO A 109 26.32 -10.78 -10.79
CA PRO A 109 27.29 -11.83 -10.55
C PRO A 109 27.74 -11.73 -9.09
N SER A 110 27.34 -12.70 -8.27
CA SER A 110 28.22 -13.11 -7.18
C SER A 110 29.54 -13.56 -7.80
N ALA A 111 30.59 -12.76 -7.61
CA ALA A 111 32.01 -13.03 -7.89
C ALA A 111 32.48 -13.05 -9.37
N ASN A 112 33.49 -12.21 -9.66
CA ASN A 112 34.49 -12.28 -10.73
C ASN A 112 34.19 -13.14 -11.97
N ILE A 113 33.92 -12.54 -13.15
CA ILE A 113 34.37 -13.00 -14.49
C ILE A 113 34.14 -11.85 -15.52
N SER A 114 35.07 -11.71 -16.47
CA SER A 114 35.27 -10.57 -17.40
C SER A 114 34.31 -10.48 -18.59
N MET A 115 34.00 -9.23 -19.00
CA MET A 115 33.28 -8.84 -20.22
C MET A 115 34.07 -9.12 -21.51
N ALA A 116 33.68 -10.13 -22.31
CA ALA A 116 34.14 -10.25 -23.71
C ALA A 116 33.31 -11.29 -24.50
N ALA A 117 32.02 -11.06 -24.75
CA ALA A 117 31.25 -11.86 -25.72
C ALA A 117 29.91 -11.20 -26.09
N PHE A 118 29.93 -10.00 -26.69
CA PHE A 118 28.73 -9.40 -27.27
C PHE A 118 29.00 -9.06 -28.73
N ASN A 119 28.54 -9.93 -29.63
CA ASN A 119 28.38 -9.60 -31.04
C ASN A 119 27.17 -10.39 -31.57
N GLY A 120 26.25 -9.70 -32.24
CA GLY A 120 25.29 -10.35 -33.16
C GLY A 120 23.81 -10.10 -32.86
N THR A 121 23.18 -9.38 -33.78
CA THR A 121 21.78 -8.99 -33.90
C THR A 121 20.75 -10.14 -33.99
N SER A 122 19.50 -9.77 -33.68
CA SER A 122 18.20 -10.42 -33.95
C SER A 122 17.49 -11.04 -32.72
N VAL A 123 16.32 -10.46 -32.47
CA VAL A 123 15.36 -10.74 -31.41
C VAL A 123 14.70 -12.10 -31.70
N GLY A 124 15.03 -13.10 -30.90
CA GLY A 124 14.38 -14.41 -30.87
C GLY A 124 14.46 -15.03 -29.47
N MET A 125 13.30 -15.41 -28.90
CA MET A 125 13.19 -16.36 -27.76
C MET A 125 13.81 -17.73 -28.14
N PRO A 126 14.25 -18.67 -27.24
CA PRO A 126 13.81 -19.04 -25.85
C PRO A 126 15.02 -19.44 -24.90
N PRO A 127 14.98 -20.18 -23.74
CA PRO A 127 13.89 -20.81 -22.95
C PRO A 127 13.80 -20.53 -21.40
N SER A 128 12.57 -20.73 -20.89
CA SER A 128 12.04 -21.09 -19.54
C SER A 128 12.23 -20.20 -18.29
N ALA A 129 11.09 -19.90 -17.67
CA ALA A 129 10.86 -19.33 -16.35
C ALA A 129 11.32 -20.20 -15.15
N ALA A 130 12.34 -21.05 -15.32
CA ALA A 130 12.69 -22.11 -14.36
C ALA A 130 13.97 -21.84 -13.54
N THR A 131 14.69 -20.74 -13.75
CA THR A 131 16.05 -20.57 -13.20
C THR A 131 16.18 -19.65 -11.99
N GLU A 132 15.14 -18.89 -11.64
CA GLU A 132 15.17 -18.06 -10.43
C GLU A 132 14.71 -18.85 -9.21
N PRO A 133 15.47 -18.90 -8.09
CA PRO A 133 15.16 -19.71 -6.92
C PRO A 133 13.77 -19.50 -6.31
N TRP A 134 13.18 -18.32 -6.52
CA TRP A 134 11.86 -17.95 -6.01
C TRP A 134 10.70 -18.32 -6.96
N MET A 135 10.96 -18.53 -8.25
CA MET A 135 9.89 -18.86 -9.22
C MET A 135 9.21 -20.20 -8.94
N PRO A 136 9.94 -21.28 -8.57
CA PRO A 136 9.31 -22.51 -8.09
C PRO A 136 8.39 -22.26 -6.90
N GLN A 137 8.82 -21.45 -5.91
CA GLN A 137 7.99 -21.11 -4.75
C GLN A 137 6.75 -20.29 -5.14
N ALA A 138 6.86 -19.38 -6.11
CA ALA A 138 5.71 -18.64 -6.61
C ALA A 138 4.74 -19.57 -7.37
N LEU A 139 5.24 -20.47 -8.21
CA LEU A 139 4.45 -21.48 -8.92
C LEU A 139 3.80 -22.49 -7.95
N ASP A 140 4.46 -22.86 -6.86
CA ASP A 140 3.89 -23.72 -5.82
C ASP A 140 2.73 -23.04 -5.10
N ASN A 141 2.91 -21.75 -4.76
CA ASN A 141 1.86 -20.96 -4.12
C ASN A 141 0.74 -20.55 -5.10
N TYR A 142 1.08 -20.44 -6.38
CA TYR A 142 0.19 -19.98 -7.46
C TYR A 142 0.35 -20.87 -8.71
N PRO A 143 -0.15 -22.12 -8.70
CA PRO A 143 0.03 -23.05 -9.82
C PRO A 143 -0.51 -22.55 -11.16
N TRP A 144 -1.46 -21.61 -11.11
CA TRP A 144 -2.05 -20.97 -12.28
C TRP A 144 -1.15 -19.90 -12.93
N LEU A 145 -0.05 -19.48 -12.29
CA LEU A 145 0.92 -18.56 -12.92
C LEU A 145 1.47 -19.14 -14.24
N ALA A 146 1.57 -20.46 -14.35
CA ALA A 146 1.94 -21.15 -15.58
C ALA A 146 0.93 -20.94 -16.73
N SER A 147 -0.28 -20.51 -16.39
CA SER A 147 -1.41 -20.30 -17.31
C SER A 147 -1.86 -18.83 -17.42
N ALA A 148 -1.27 -17.92 -16.63
CA ALA A 148 -1.63 -16.51 -16.58
C ALA A 148 -0.99 -15.75 -17.75
N THR A 149 -1.55 -15.91 -18.96
CA THR A 149 -1.14 -15.14 -20.14
C THR A 149 -1.97 -13.88 -20.31
N SER A 150 -1.35 -12.79 -20.78
CA SER A 150 -2.07 -11.66 -21.39
C SER A 150 -2.98 -12.24 -22.46
N ASN A 151 -4.15 -11.64 -22.63
CA ASN A 151 -4.99 -12.03 -23.74
C ASN A 151 -4.23 -11.73 -25.05
N PRO A 152 -4.16 -12.65 -26.02
CA PRO A 152 -3.58 -12.34 -27.33
C PRO A 152 -4.30 -11.20 -28.05
N ALA A 153 -5.53 -10.86 -27.66
CA ALA A 153 -6.27 -9.70 -28.15
C ALA A 153 -5.92 -8.37 -27.46
N ASP A 154 -5.11 -8.37 -26.40
CA ASP A 154 -4.68 -7.12 -25.76
C ASP A 154 -3.85 -6.30 -26.74
N LEU A 155 -4.23 -5.02 -26.95
CA LEU A 155 -3.47 -4.10 -27.80
C LEU A 155 -2.01 -3.92 -27.34
N VAL A 156 -1.79 -3.97 -26.02
CA VAL A 156 -0.47 -3.94 -25.39
C VAL A 156 -0.42 -5.08 -24.40
N HIS A 157 0.52 -6.00 -24.56
CA HIS A 157 0.70 -7.14 -23.66
C HIS A 157 1.58 -6.76 -22.45
N GLY A 158 1.65 -7.63 -21.43
CA GLY A 158 2.44 -7.34 -20.23
C GLY A 158 1.61 -6.61 -19.17
N GLY A 159 2.26 -6.01 -18.17
CA GLY A 159 1.57 -5.24 -17.13
C GLY A 159 0.99 -6.11 -16.00
N TYR A 160 -0.02 -5.57 -15.32
CA TYR A 160 -0.64 -6.18 -14.15
C TYR A 160 -2.16 -6.13 -14.23
N TYR A 161 -2.79 -7.18 -13.71
CA TYR A 161 -4.17 -7.11 -13.25
C TYR A 161 -4.17 -6.45 -11.87
N MET A 162 -4.88 -5.33 -11.73
CA MET A 162 -4.74 -4.49 -10.54
C MET A 162 -5.42 -5.07 -9.31
N GLY A 163 -6.39 -5.95 -9.49
CA GLY A 163 -7.11 -6.58 -8.40
C GLY A 163 -7.85 -7.82 -8.85
N VAL A 164 -9.18 -7.73 -8.84
CA VAL A 164 -10.05 -8.91 -8.84
C VAL A 164 -10.54 -9.28 -10.23
N ASP A 165 -10.52 -8.32 -11.15
CA ASP A 165 -10.86 -8.45 -12.57
C ASP A 165 -9.60 -8.53 -13.43
N TYR A 166 -9.80 -8.70 -14.74
CA TYR A 166 -8.70 -8.74 -15.72
C TYR A 166 -8.60 -7.43 -16.50
N VAL A 167 -9.15 -6.31 -16.02
CA VAL A 167 -8.98 -5.02 -16.68
C VAL A 167 -7.58 -4.49 -16.36
N LYS A 168 -6.87 -4.05 -17.39
CA LYS A 168 -5.54 -3.45 -17.21
C LYS A 168 -5.72 -1.95 -17.13
N HIS A 169 -5.52 -1.41 -15.94
CA HIS A 169 -5.65 0.01 -15.67
C HIS A 169 -4.26 0.66 -15.61
N THR A 170 -3.94 1.50 -16.60
CA THR A 170 -2.61 2.13 -16.68
C THR A 170 -2.39 3.16 -15.58
N PHE A 171 -3.42 3.91 -15.21
CA PHE A 171 -3.35 4.96 -14.19
C PHE A 171 -2.94 4.46 -12.79
N PRO A 172 -3.70 3.57 -12.13
CA PRO A 172 -3.32 3.04 -10.82
C PRO A 172 -2.06 2.16 -10.87
N LEU A 173 -1.74 1.56 -12.03
CA LEU A 173 -0.47 0.85 -12.21
C LEU A 173 0.71 1.82 -12.18
N ALA A 174 0.59 2.97 -12.83
CA ALA A 174 1.63 4.00 -12.83
C ALA A 174 1.88 4.53 -11.42
N THR A 175 0.83 4.86 -10.67
CA THR A 175 0.98 5.31 -9.27
C THR A 175 1.59 4.23 -8.37
N CYS A 176 1.19 2.97 -8.56
CA CYS A 176 1.82 1.82 -7.91
C CYS A 176 3.31 1.69 -8.24
N MET A 177 3.70 1.76 -9.52
CA MET A 177 5.09 1.62 -9.92
C MET A 177 5.96 2.81 -9.45
N SER A 178 5.40 4.02 -9.39
CA SER A 178 6.13 5.17 -8.83
C SER A 178 6.39 5.00 -7.32
N MET A 179 5.41 4.50 -6.56
CA MET A 179 5.59 4.20 -5.13
C MET A 179 6.54 3.02 -4.89
N LEU A 180 6.46 1.97 -5.71
CA LEU A 180 7.39 0.84 -5.64
C LEU A 180 8.82 1.31 -5.92
N ALA A 181 9.04 2.06 -7.01
CA ALA A 181 10.33 2.64 -7.35
C ALA A 181 10.88 3.49 -6.21
N TRP A 182 10.06 4.41 -5.67
CA TRP A 182 10.48 5.26 -4.56
C TRP A 182 10.86 4.45 -3.31
N SER A 183 10.07 3.43 -2.96
CA SER A 183 10.41 2.56 -1.83
C SER A 183 11.71 1.78 -2.06
N VAL A 184 11.99 1.34 -3.29
CA VAL A 184 13.24 0.65 -3.65
C VAL A 184 14.42 1.61 -3.59
N LEU A 185 14.26 2.85 -4.04
CA LEU A 185 15.28 3.88 -3.90
C LEU A 185 15.68 4.09 -2.44
N GLN A 186 14.69 4.23 -1.55
CA GLN A 186 14.94 4.59 -0.15
C GLN A 186 15.30 3.40 0.74
N PHE A 187 14.72 2.23 0.50
CA PHE A 187 14.80 1.09 1.41
C PHE A 187 15.55 -0.12 0.82
N ARG A 188 16.33 0.07 -0.25
CA ARG A 188 17.12 -0.99 -0.91
C ARG A 188 17.84 -1.94 0.06
N PRO A 189 18.61 -1.48 1.08
CA PRO A 189 19.31 -2.39 1.98
C PRO A 189 18.38 -3.33 2.77
N ALA A 190 17.16 -2.89 3.08
CA ALA A 190 16.17 -3.72 3.77
C ALA A 190 15.64 -4.83 2.85
N TYR A 191 15.42 -4.51 1.57
CA TYR A 191 15.00 -5.49 0.57
C TYR A 191 16.10 -6.51 0.23
N GLU A 192 17.36 -6.10 0.23
CA GLU A 192 18.52 -6.99 0.08
C GLU A 192 18.62 -7.96 1.27
N GLN A 193 18.57 -7.45 2.50
CA GLN A 193 18.60 -8.28 3.71
C GLN A 193 17.41 -9.24 3.80
N ALA A 194 16.24 -8.81 3.32
CA ALA A 194 15.06 -9.68 3.24
C ALA A 194 15.14 -10.71 2.11
N GLY A 195 16.05 -10.56 1.14
CA GLY A 195 16.21 -11.44 -0.02
C GLY A 195 15.12 -11.29 -1.08
N VAL A 196 14.48 -10.11 -1.17
CA VAL A 196 13.37 -9.85 -2.12
C VAL A 196 13.70 -8.79 -3.17
N LEU A 197 14.86 -8.12 -3.08
CA LEU A 197 15.21 -7.02 -3.99
C LEU A 197 15.10 -7.42 -5.47
N SER A 198 15.64 -8.57 -5.88
CA SER A 198 15.59 -9.02 -7.28
C SER A 198 14.15 -9.16 -7.79
N GLN A 199 13.25 -9.72 -6.98
CA GLN A 199 11.82 -9.83 -7.30
C GLN A 199 11.19 -8.45 -7.50
N LEU A 200 11.49 -7.50 -6.60
CA LEU A 200 10.94 -6.14 -6.69
C LEU A 200 11.46 -5.39 -7.92
N LEU A 201 12.74 -5.55 -8.27
CA LEU A 201 13.33 -4.95 -9.48
C LEU A 201 12.70 -5.52 -10.74
N VAL A 202 12.52 -6.84 -10.81
CA VAL A 202 11.83 -7.50 -11.93
C VAL A 202 10.38 -7.04 -12.05
N SER A 203 9.68 -6.91 -10.91
CA SER A 203 8.32 -6.38 -10.88
C SER A 203 8.25 -4.96 -11.41
N LEU A 204 9.19 -4.11 -10.98
CA LEU A 204 9.26 -2.72 -11.38
C LEU A 204 9.56 -2.58 -12.88
N GLN A 205 10.55 -3.32 -13.39
CA GLN A 205 10.87 -3.36 -14.82
C GLN A 205 9.67 -3.80 -15.66
N ALA A 206 8.96 -4.86 -15.25
CA ALA A 206 7.79 -5.35 -15.98
C ALA A 206 6.65 -4.33 -16.03
N GLY A 207 6.42 -3.61 -14.93
CA GLY A 207 5.44 -2.53 -14.88
C GLY A 207 5.85 -1.35 -15.75
N ALA A 208 7.08 -0.87 -15.60
CA ALA A 208 7.62 0.24 -16.38
C ALA A 208 7.66 -0.06 -17.88
N GLN A 209 8.03 -1.28 -18.28
CA GLN A 209 8.00 -1.70 -19.68
C GLN A 209 6.60 -1.61 -20.27
N TYR A 210 5.59 -2.13 -19.56
CA TYR A 210 4.19 -1.99 -19.98
C TYR A 210 3.76 -0.52 -20.12
N LEU A 211 4.17 0.35 -19.18
CA LEU A 211 3.89 1.79 -19.24
C LEU A 211 4.55 2.47 -20.45
N MET A 212 5.75 2.04 -20.85
CA MET A 212 6.39 2.51 -22.09
C MET A 212 5.64 2.01 -23.33
N ASP A 213 5.29 0.72 -23.38
CA ASP A 213 4.61 0.09 -24.51
C ASP A 213 3.19 0.62 -24.72
N CYS A 214 2.56 1.17 -23.68
CA CYS A 214 1.28 1.87 -23.79
C CYS A 214 1.34 3.11 -24.70
N ARG A 215 2.52 3.65 -24.97
CA ARG A 215 2.70 4.72 -25.97
C ARG A 215 2.86 4.12 -27.37
N ILE A 216 1.74 3.85 -28.00
CA ILE A 216 1.68 3.14 -29.29
C ILE A 216 1.99 4.03 -30.51
N ALA A 217 1.85 5.35 -30.38
CA ALA A 217 2.20 6.34 -31.42
C ALA A 217 2.42 7.73 -30.79
N PRO A 218 3.01 8.70 -31.50
CA PRO A 218 3.11 10.08 -31.01
C PRO A 218 1.75 10.66 -30.58
N GLY A 219 1.66 11.08 -29.32
CA GLY A 219 0.44 11.61 -28.72
C GLY A 219 -0.68 10.60 -28.50
N VAL A 220 -0.47 9.29 -28.73
CA VAL A 220 -1.49 8.24 -28.53
C VAL A 220 -1.04 7.27 -27.45
N TYR A 221 -1.82 7.19 -26.37
CA TYR A 221 -1.49 6.41 -25.17
C TYR A 221 -2.64 5.49 -24.75
N VAL A 222 -2.32 4.25 -24.36
CA VAL A 222 -3.30 3.26 -23.88
C VAL A 222 -3.55 3.46 -22.39
N ALA A 223 -4.74 3.93 -22.04
CA ALA A 223 -5.13 4.19 -20.65
C ALA A 223 -5.77 2.97 -19.96
N ARG A 224 -6.49 2.15 -20.72
CA ARG A 224 -7.18 0.95 -20.20
C ARG A 224 -7.31 -0.12 -21.28
N ILE A 225 -7.20 -1.39 -20.90
CA ILE A 225 -7.53 -2.54 -21.76
C ILE A 225 -8.54 -3.44 -21.05
N GLY A 226 -9.64 -3.74 -21.74
CA GLY A 226 -10.78 -4.48 -21.20
C GLY A 226 -11.88 -3.55 -20.65
N ASN A 227 -13.09 -4.08 -20.53
CA ASN A 227 -14.25 -3.35 -20.06
C ASN A 227 -14.64 -3.79 -18.64
N PRO A 228 -14.63 -2.89 -17.64
CA PRO A 228 -15.16 -3.15 -16.30
C PRO A 228 -16.55 -3.80 -16.29
N ALA A 229 -17.43 -3.43 -17.23
CA ALA A 229 -18.79 -3.96 -17.28
C ALA A 229 -18.85 -5.49 -17.43
N ASP A 230 -17.83 -6.09 -18.06
CA ASP A 230 -17.76 -7.54 -18.28
C ASP A 230 -17.62 -8.30 -16.97
N TYR A 231 -17.24 -7.64 -15.89
CA TYR A 231 -16.92 -8.23 -14.60
C TYR A 231 -17.94 -7.86 -13.50
N LEU A 232 -18.95 -7.03 -13.81
CA LEU A 232 -19.93 -6.59 -12.83
C LEU A 232 -20.79 -7.75 -12.30
N MET A 233 -20.96 -7.79 -10.99
CA MET A 233 -21.81 -8.72 -10.27
C MET A 233 -23.12 -8.05 -9.87
N ASN A 234 -24.23 -8.51 -10.44
CA ASN A 234 -25.55 -8.11 -10.00
C ASN A 234 -26.03 -9.06 -8.90
N ALA A 235 -26.00 -8.59 -7.64
CA ALA A 235 -26.44 -9.38 -6.49
C ALA A 235 -27.96 -9.54 -6.39
N THR A 236 -28.76 -8.83 -7.19
CA THR A 236 -30.20 -8.74 -6.92
C THR A 236 -31.07 -9.77 -7.64
N ASN A 237 -30.82 -10.15 -8.91
CA ASN A 237 -31.90 -10.80 -9.70
C ASN A 237 -31.52 -11.98 -10.61
N GLY A 238 -30.38 -12.66 -10.41
CA GLY A 238 -30.06 -13.86 -11.21
C GLY A 238 -29.88 -13.63 -12.73
N ALA A 239 -29.88 -12.38 -13.18
CA ALA A 239 -29.58 -12.01 -14.56
C ALA A 239 -28.06 -11.93 -14.76
N ALA A 240 -27.57 -12.61 -15.80
CA ALA A 240 -26.17 -12.84 -16.19
C ALA A 240 -25.12 -12.12 -15.33
N ALA A 241 -24.59 -12.82 -14.33
CA ALA A 241 -23.41 -12.38 -13.61
C ALA A 241 -22.27 -12.15 -14.62
N GLY A 242 -21.55 -11.03 -14.51
CA GLY A 242 -20.34 -10.79 -15.28
C GLY A 242 -19.35 -11.94 -15.14
N PHE A 243 -18.36 -11.99 -16.03
CA PHE A 243 -17.38 -13.06 -16.09
C PHE A 243 -16.69 -13.28 -14.74
N TRP A 244 -16.73 -14.53 -14.28
CA TRP A 244 -16.06 -15.01 -13.06
C TRP A 244 -15.45 -16.38 -13.31
N GLY A 245 -14.27 -16.36 -13.93
CA GLY A 245 -13.50 -17.54 -14.30
C GLY A 245 -12.00 -17.22 -14.37
N PRO A 246 -11.15 -18.20 -14.73
CA PRO A 246 -9.71 -17.99 -14.87
C PRO A 246 -9.37 -17.05 -16.04
N PRO A 247 -8.17 -16.43 -16.06
CA PRO A 247 -7.75 -15.51 -17.11
C PRO A 247 -7.82 -16.12 -18.52
N LEU A 248 -7.48 -17.41 -18.67
CA LEU A 248 -7.56 -18.11 -19.97
C LEU A 248 -8.97 -18.17 -20.57
N ALA A 249 -10.00 -18.03 -19.74
CA ALA A 249 -11.39 -18.01 -20.18
C ALA A 249 -11.98 -16.59 -20.22
N MET A 250 -11.17 -15.56 -20.00
CA MET A 250 -11.63 -14.16 -20.02
C MET A 250 -12.22 -13.80 -21.39
N PRO A 251 -13.15 -12.83 -21.46
CA PRO A 251 -13.71 -12.37 -22.71
C PRO A 251 -12.62 -12.03 -23.74
N SER A 252 -12.85 -12.45 -24.99
CA SER A 252 -11.89 -12.25 -26.08
C SER A 252 -11.89 -10.82 -26.64
N ASP A 253 -12.99 -10.09 -26.45
CA ASP A 253 -13.18 -8.71 -26.89
C ASP A 253 -12.65 -7.72 -25.83
N ARG A 254 -11.34 -7.49 -25.85
CA ARG A 254 -10.67 -6.62 -24.88
C ARG A 254 -10.32 -5.26 -25.46
N LEU A 255 -11.35 -4.43 -25.61
CA LEU A 255 -11.22 -3.08 -26.15
C LEU A 255 -10.26 -2.21 -25.34
N ALA A 256 -9.44 -1.43 -26.04
CA ALA A 256 -8.55 -0.44 -25.44
C ALA A 256 -9.20 0.95 -25.43
N VAL A 257 -9.08 1.66 -24.31
CA VAL A 257 -9.37 3.09 -24.22
C VAL A 257 -8.08 3.86 -24.44
N LEU A 258 -8.11 4.77 -25.40
CA LEU A 258 -6.96 5.57 -25.82
C LEU A 258 -7.10 7.02 -25.40
N ILE A 259 -5.97 7.62 -25.01
CA ILE A 259 -5.79 9.06 -24.92
C ILE A 259 -5.15 9.51 -26.23
N ASN A 260 -5.69 10.57 -26.82
CA ASN A 260 -5.07 11.23 -27.96
C ASN A 260 -4.85 12.71 -27.62
N ALA A 261 -3.59 13.07 -27.44
CA ALA A 261 -3.18 14.40 -26.99
C ALA A 261 -3.63 15.52 -27.94
N SER A 262 -3.65 15.24 -29.25
CA SER A 262 -4.09 16.22 -30.25
C SER A 262 -5.58 16.53 -30.11
N THR A 263 -6.44 15.51 -30.03
CA THR A 263 -7.89 15.69 -29.89
C THR A 263 -8.27 16.28 -28.53
N SER A 264 -7.60 15.83 -27.46
CA SER A 264 -7.78 16.38 -26.11
C SER A 264 -7.27 17.81 -25.97
N SER A 265 -6.54 18.37 -26.94
CA SER A 265 -6.12 19.77 -26.89
C SER A 265 -7.09 20.75 -27.54
N VAL A 266 -7.99 20.28 -28.41
CA VAL A 266 -8.85 21.13 -29.26
C VAL A 266 -10.33 21.04 -28.90
N SER A 267 -10.80 19.94 -28.32
CA SER A 267 -12.19 19.79 -27.88
C SER A 267 -12.41 20.46 -26.51
N PRO A 268 -13.28 21.47 -26.39
CA PRO A 268 -13.51 22.15 -25.10
C PRO A 268 -14.05 21.22 -24.00
N ALA A 269 -14.83 20.19 -24.36
CA ALA A 269 -15.43 19.26 -23.41
C ALA A 269 -14.44 18.23 -22.86
N SER A 270 -13.30 18.04 -23.51
CA SER A 270 -12.26 17.08 -23.14
C SER A 270 -10.87 17.74 -23.08
N GLN A 271 -10.83 19.07 -22.92
CA GLN A 271 -9.57 19.81 -22.93
C GLN A 271 -8.71 19.40 -21.75
N GLY A 272 -7.56 18.80 -22.01
CA GLY A 272 -6.67 18.28 -20.96
C GLY A 272 -7.00 16.88 -20.44
N ALA A 273 -8.13 16.29 -20.87
CA ALA A 273 -8.56 14.97 -20.40
C ALA A 273 -7.54 13.89 -20.79
N GLY A 274 -7.04 13.13 -19.80
CA GLY A 274 -5.99 12.11 -19.95
C GLY A 274 -4.58 12.57 -19.59
N ALA A 275 -4.37 13.86 -19.32
CA ALA A 275 -3.05 14.38 -18.92
C ALA A 275 -2.58 13.81 -17.57
N ASP A 276 -3.52 13.55 -16.65
CA ASP A 276 -3.34 12.84 -15.38
C ASP A 276 -2.69 11.47 -15.57
N VAL A 277 -3.24 10.65 -16.48
CA VAL A 277 -2.73 9.30 -16.75
C VAL A 277 -1.33 9.33 -17.37
N MET A 278 -1.11 10.23 -18.34
CA MET A 278 0.19 10.39 -18.98
C MET A 278 1.25 10.95 -18.02
N ALA A 279 0.87 11.87 -17.13
CA ALA A 279 1.76 12.42 -16.11
C ALA A 279 2.08 11.40 -15.00
N ALA A 280 1.12 10.59 -14.57
CA ALA A 280 1.35 9.49 -13.65
C ALA A 280 2.31 8.44 -14.25
N ALA A 281 2.13 8.11 -15.53
CA ALA A 281 3.06 7.23 -16.25
C ALA A 281 4.46 7.84 -16.34
N ALA A 282 4.58 9.13 -16.65
CA ALA A 282 5.86 9.84 -16.63
C ALA A 282 6.52 9.82 -15.25
N ALA A 283 5.76 10.03 -14.16
CA ALA A 283 6.25 9.93 -12.79
C ALA A 283 6.85 8.54 -12.50
N ALA A 284 6.12 7.48 -12.86
CA ALA A 284 6.55 6.10 -12.65
C ALA A 284 7.82 5.76 -13.42
N LEU A 285 7.91 6.18 -14.68
CA LEU A 285 9.07 5.92 -15.54
C LEU A 285 10.29 6.73 -15.10
N ALA A 286 10.13 7.99 -14.70
CA ALA A 286 11.22 8.81 -14.17
C ALA A 286 11.71 8.28 -12.80
N ALA A 287 10.81 7.83 -11.92
CA ALA A 287 11.19 7.16 -10.67
C ALA A 287 11.91 5.82 -10.95
N THR A 288 11.45 5.06 -11.93
CA THR A 288 12.10 3.81 -12.35
C THR A 288 13.49 4.04 -12.91
N HIS A 289 13.68 5.08 -13.73
CA HIS A 289 15.01 5.49 -14.20
C HIS A 289 15.98 5.66 -13.03
N MET A 290 15.56 6.36 -11.97
CA MET A 290 16.41 6.58 -10.79
C MET A 290 16.85 5.27 -10.12
N VAL A 291 15.99 4.24 -10.11
CA VAL A 291 16.33 2.91 -9.56
C VAL A 291 17.29 2.15 -10.47
N MET A 292 17.06 2.25 -11.78
CA MET A 292 17.67 1.39 -12.79
C MET A 292 18.93 1.99 -13.42
N LYS A 293 19.21 3.29 -13.29
CA LYS A 293 20.30 3.97 -13.99
C LYS A 293 21.70 3.36 -13.77
N ASP A 294 21.93 2.72 -12.61
CA ASP A 294 23.19 2.06 -12.29
C ASP A 294 23.13 0.52 -12.46
N LEU A 295 21.95 -0.02 -12.80
CA LEU A 295 21.69 -1.46 -12.96
C LEU A 295 21.49 -1.85 -14.44
N ASP A 296 20.79 -1.05 -15.20
CA ASP A 296 20.51 -1.23 -16.62
C ASP A 296 20.36 0.14 -17.27
N VAL A 297 21.50 0.68 -17.73
CA VAL A 297 21.57 2.03 -18.31
C VAL A 297 20.66 2.14 -19.54
N THR A 298 20.60 1.11 -20.37
CA THR A 298 19.79 1.12 -21.61
C THR A 298 18.30 1.21 -21.29
N PHE A 299 17.81 0.36 -20.39
CA PHE A 299 16.42 0.41 -19.95
C PHE A 299 16.11 1.71 -19.23
N ALA A 300 16.98 2.16 -18.32
CA ALA A 300 16.79 3.40 -17.57
C ALA A 300 16.73 4.63 -18.49
N SER A 301 17.58 4.71 -19.51
CA SER A 301 17.55 5.78 -20.50
C SER A 301 16.28 5.74 -21.35
N ALA A 302 15.81 4.56 -21.77
CA ALA A 302 14.56 4.42 -22.49
C ALA A 302 13.34 4.84 -21.65
N ALA A 303 13.32 4.47 -20.37
CA ALA A 303 12.30 4.87 -19.42
C ALA A 303 12.27 6.39 -19.23
N LEU A 304 13.43 7.03 -19.02
CA LEU A 304 13.50 8.48 -18.87
C LEU A 304 13.08 9.23 -20.14
N ALA A 305 13.56 8.81 -21.31
CA ALA A 305 13.19 9.44 -22.58
C ALA A 305 11.67 9.33 -22.83
N THR A 306 11.08 8.18 -22.52
CA THR A 306 9.62 8.00 -22.63
C THR A 306 8.86 8.85 -21.61
N ALA A 307 9.37 8.97 -20.38
CA ALA A 307 8.79 9.83 -19.35
C ALA A 307 8.75 11.30 -19.79
N GLU A 308 9.85 11.83 -20.33
CA GLU A 308 9.91 13.21 -20.81
C GLU A 308 8.90 13.47 -21.93
N VAL A 309 8.79 12.54 -22.89
CA VAL A 309 7.85 12.64 -24.00
C VAL A 309 6.40 12.58 -23.52
N LEU A 310 6.04 11.63 -22.67
CA LEU A 310 4.69 11.52 -22.13
C LEU A 310 4.28 12.78 -21.35
N TYR A 311 5.20 13.34 -20.56
CA TYR A 311 4.94 14.57 -19.83
C TYR A 311 4.79 15.78 -20.76
N GLN A 312 5.61 15.89 -21.81
CA GLN A 312 5.47 16.95 -22.81
C GLN A 312 4.13 16.85 -23.56
N GLU A 313 3.71 15.64 -23.92
CA GLU A 313 2.41 15.39 -24.54
C GLU A 313 1.26 15.77 -23.58
N ALA A 314 1.37 15.44 -22.29
CA ALA A 314 0.41 15.85 -21.25
C ALA A 314 0.32 17.38 -21.10
N VAL A 315 1.46 18.09 -21.09
CA VAL A 315 1.48 19.56 -21.06
C VAL A 315 0.83 20.16 -22.31
N ALA A 316 1.08 19.57 -23.49
CA ALA A 316 0.50 20.03 -24.75
C ALA A 316 -1.04 19.90 -24.79
N MET A 317 -1.62 19.00 -23.99
CA MET A 317 -3.07 18.87 -23.82
C MET A 317 -3.71 20.02 -23.03
N ARG A 318 -2.91 20.90 -22.41
CA ARG A 318 -3.35 22.05 -21.61
C ARG A 318 -4.28 21.61 -20.46
N PRO A 319 -3.75 20.84 -19.49
CA PRO A 319 -4.53 20.28 -18.39
C PRO A 319 -5.29 21.38 -17.66
N THR A 320 -6.57 21.12 -17.41
CA THR A 320 -7.49 22.03 -16.73
C THR A 320 -8.01 21.34 -15.48
N ALA A 321 -8.06 22.05 -14.36
CA ALA A 321 -8.48 21.51 -13.07
C ALA A 321 -9.79 20.71 -13.19
N ASN A 322 -9.83 19.53 -12.59
CA ASN A 322 -10.98 18.60 -12.57
C ASN A 322 -11.41 18.02 -13.93
N ILE A 323 -10.70 18.27 -15.04
CA ILE A 323 -10.93 17.59 -16.32
C ILE A 323 -9.95 16.42 -16.46
N THR A 324 -10.42 15.23 -16.08
CA THR A 324 -9.58 14.02 -15.93
C THR A 324 -9.79 13.03 -17.07
N PHE A 325 -9.06 11.92 -17.04
CA PHE A 325 -9.27 10.78 -17.94
C PHE A 325 -10.72 10.28 -17.97
N ASP A 326 -11.48 10.43 -16.88
CA ASP A 326 -12.88 9.99 -16.83
C ASP A 326 -13.75 10.66 -17.90
N ALA A 327 -13.39 11.87 -18.35
CA ALA A 327 -14.07 12.56 -19.44
C ALA A 327 -13.90 11.88 -20.81
N LEU A 328 -12.90 11.00 -20.98
CA LEU A 328 -12.68 10.21 -22.19
C LEU A 328 -13.44 8.87 -22.20
N LEU A 329 -13.98 8.46 -21.05
CA LEU A 329 -14.64 7.17 -20.92
C LEU A 329 -16.00 7.17 -21.65
N PRO A 330 -16.35 6.10 -22.39
CA PRO A 330 -17.69 5.93 -22.95
C PRO A 330 -18.77 5.97 -21.85
N ARG A 331 -19.99 6.44 -22.19
CA ARG A 331 -21.13 6.42 -21.25
C ARG A 331 -21.36 5.02 -20.69
N GLY A 332 -21.44 4.92 -19.37
CA GLY A 332 -21.62 3.65 -18.65
C GLY A 332 -20.31 2.91 -18.34
N GLN A 333 -19.16 3.43 -18.78
CA GLN A 333 -17.82 2.97 -18.38
C GLN A 333 -17.08 3.97 -17.48
N GLN A 334 -17.70 5.12 -17.17
CA GLN A 334 -17.26 6.00 -16.08
C GLN A 334 -17.38 5.28 -14.73
N ARG A 335 -16.69 5.83 -13.71
CA ARG A 335 -16.88 5.51 -12.30
C ARG A 335 -18.34 5.09 -12.03
N PRO A 336 -18.62 3.86 -11.58
CA PRO A 336 -19.97 3.46 -11.20
C PRO A 336 -20.43 4.38 -10.06
N VAL A 337 -21.29 5.36 -10.36
CA VAL A 337 -21.87 6.25 -9.36
C VAL A 337 -23.14 5.59 -8.86
N ASP A 338 -23.11 5.11 -7.63
CA ASP A 338 -24.34 4.73 -6.93
C ASP A 338 -24.37 5.38 -5.55
N ASP A 339 -25.44 6.13 -5.30
CA ASP A 339 -25.79 6.75 -4.02
C ASP A 339 -26.12 5.72 -2.90
N ASP A 340 -26.23 4.42 -3.20
CA ASP A 340 -26.64 3.37 -2.22
C ASP A 340 -25.92 2.00 -2.36
N GLY A 341 -24.74 1.93 -2.98
CA GLY A 341 -23.78 0.85 -2.68
C GLY A 341 -24.00 -0.57 -3.24
N ALA A 342 -24.43 -0.76 -4.50
CA ALA A 342 -24.49 -2.10 -5.08
C ALA A 342 -24.24 -2.19 -6.60
N LYS A 343 -22.99 -1.98 -7.03
CA LYS A 343 -22.43 -2.69 -8.19
C LYS A 343 -21.16 -3.42 -7.78
N PHE A 344 -21.36 -4.65 -7.35
CA PHE A 344 -20.33 -5.54 -6.82
C PHE A 344 -19.37 -5.96 -7.94
N GLY A 345 -18.08 -6.15 -7.64
CA GLY A 345 -17.19 -6.98 -8.48
C GLY A 345 -16.10 -6.29 -9.29
N VAL A 346 -16.02 -4.95 -9.34
CA VAL A 346 -14.93 -4.22 -10.04
C VAL A 346 -14.45 -3.04 -9.20
N GLN A 347 -13.14 -2.86 -9.14
CA GLN A 347 -12.51 -1.75 -8.43
C GLN A 347 -12.65 -0.46 -9.24
N ASP A 348 -12.98 0.63 -8.56
CA ASP A 348 -12.98 1.96 -9.15
C ASP A 348 -11.56 2.53 -9.17
N PHE A 349 -11.11 2.86 -10.39
CA PHE A 349 -9.81 3.48 -10.68
C PHE A 349 -9.98 4.75 -11.52
N GLY A 350 -11.09 5.47 -11.28
CA GLY A 350 -11.31 6.79 -11.88
C GLY A 350 -10.37 7.86 -11.32
N SER A 351 -10.24 8.94 -12.08
CA SER A 351 -9.44 10.10 -11.71
C SER A 351 -10.33 11.29 -11.34
N SER A 352 -10.04 11.96 -10.23
CA SER A 352 -10.78 13.14 -9.74
C SER A 352 -9.99 14.45 -9.77
N SER A 353 -8.68 14.39 -9.99
CA SER A 353 -7.81 15.55 -10.11
C SER A 353 -6.74 15.30 -11.15
N VAL A 354 -6.25 16.37 -11.78
CA VAL A 354 -5.21 16.26 -12.82
C VAL A 354 -3.93 16.99 -12.41
N LEU A 355 -4.04 18.04 -11.60
CA LEU A 355 -2.89 18.90 -11.32
C LEU A 355 -1.92 18.26 -10.33
N ASP A 356 -2.38 17.35 -9.47
CA ASP A 356 -1.51 16.59 -8.57
C ASP A 356 -0.65 15.57 -9.32
N ASP A 357 -1.19 14.87 -10.32
CA ASP A 357 -0.41 13.97 -11.18
C ASP A 357 0.56 14.73 -12.08
N MET A 358 0.13 15.87 -12.65
CA MET A 358 1.01 16.79 -13.36
C MET A 358 2.16 17.26 -12.46
N ALA A 359 1.87 17.60 -11.21
CA ALA A 359 2.89 18.00 -10.26
C ALA A 359 3.87 16.86 -9.94
N LEU A 360 3.37 15.65 -9.68
CA LEU A 360 4.19 14.49 -9.35
C LEU A 360 5.09 14.08 -10.52
N GLY A 361 4.56 14.06 -11.75
CA GLY A 361 5.33 13.78 -12.97
C GLY A 361 6.48 14.78 -13.14
N ALA A 362 6.20 16.06 -12.95
CA ALA A 362 7.21 17.11 -13.00
C ALA A 362 8.24 16.97 -11.88
N ALA A 363 7.83 16.64 -10.66
CA ALA A 363 8.73 16.49 -9.52
C ALA A 363 9.73 15.34 -9.76
N TRP A 364 9.27 14.19 -10.24
CA TRP A 364 10.14 13.06 -10.57
C TRP A 364 11.07 13.34 -11.76
N LEU A 365 10.56 13.98 -12.83
CA LEU A 365 11.40 14.39 -13.96
C LEU A 365 12.46 15.40 -13.51
N GLY A 366 12.09 16.36 -12.66
CA GLY A 366 13.01 17.33 -12.08
C GLY A 366 14.11 16.66 -11.25
N ARG A 367 13.77 15.62 -10.49
CA ARG A 367 14.75 14.82 -9.73
C ARG A 367 15.64 13.97 -10.63
N ALA A 368 15.07 13.33 -11.66
CA ALA A 368 15.80 12.45 -12.56
C ALA A 368 16.78 13.20 -13.49
N THR A 369 16.38 14.38 -13.96
CA THR A 369 17.14 15.15 -14.97
C THR A 369 17.98 16.27 -14.36
N GLY A 370 17.65 16.72 -13.15
CA GLY A 370 18.17 17.96 -12.57
C GLY A 370 17.63 19.24 -13.21
N ASN A 371 16.75 19.15 -14.23
CA ASN A 371 16.24 20.30 -14.97
C ASN A 371 15.26 21.15 -14.12
N MET A 372 15.58 22.43 -13.97
CA MET A 372 14.80 23.36 -13.16
C MET A 372 13.39 23.63 -13.69
N THR A 373 13.18 23.52 -15.01
CA THR A 373 11.86 23.76 -15.61
C THR A 373 10.81 22.78 -15.09
N PHE A 374 11.19 21.52 -14.88
CA PHE A 374 10.28 20.52 -14.30
C PHE A 374 10.00 20.81 -12.81
N LYS A 375 11.00 21.25 -12.05
CA LYS A 375 10.83 21.60 -10.63
C LYS A 375 9.88 22.79 -10.45
N VAL A 376 10.05 23.84 -11.25
CA VAL A 376 9.13 25.00 -11.27
C VAL A 376 7.73 24.57 -11.67
N ALA A 377 7.60 23.70 -12.66
CA ALA A 377 6.30 23.14 -13.05
C ALA A 377 5.65 22.34 -11.92
N ALA A 378 6.43 21.56 -11.16
CA ALA A 378 5.94 20.78 -10.02
C ALA A 378 5.32 21.68 -8.94
N HIS A 379 6.05 22.70 -8.48
CA HIS A 379 5.52 23.66 -7.50
C HIS A 379 4.30 24.40 -8.03
N LYS A 380 4.32 24.82 -9.30
CA LYS A 380 3.20 25.49 -9.95
C LYS A 380 1.95 24.62 -9.94
N TYR A 381 2.03 23.40 -10.46
CA TYR A 381 0.88 22.51 -10.55
C TYR A 381 0.36 22.10 -9.17
N LEU A 382 1.25 21.81 -8.22
CA LEU A 382 0.82 21.45 -6.87
C LEU A 382 0.15 22.63 -6.15
N THR A 383 0.65 23.86 -6.35
CA THR A 383 0.01 25.07 -5.83
C THR A 383 -1.38 25.28 -6.45
N GLN A 384 -1.52 25.08 -7.76
CA GLN A 384 -2.80 25.17 -8.43
C GLN A 384 -3.77 24.07 -7.98
N HIS A 385 -3.28 22.86 -7.72
CA HIS A 385 -4.06 21.78 -7.12
C HIS A 385 -4.66 22.23 -5.78
N TRP A 386 -3.83 22.78 -4.87
CA TRP A 386 -4.29 23.32 -3.57
C TRP A 386 -5.36 24.41 -3.69
N GLN A 387 -5.37 25.17 -4.79
CA GLN A 387 -6.28 26.28 -5.03
C GLN A 387 -7.59 25.86 -5.73
N HIS A 388 -7.54 24.85 -6.60
CA HIS A 388 -8.62 24.58 -7.56
C HIS A 388 -9.21 23.17 -7.48
N GLU A 389 -8.46 22.19 -6.97
CA GLU A 389 -8.88 20.79 -6.88
C GLU A 389 -8.98 20.31 -5.43
N ALA A 390 -8.32 21.00 -4.51
CA ALA A 390 -8.32 20.62 -3.11
C ALA A 390 -9.68 20.75 -2.45
N ALA A 391 -10.20 19.63 -1.96
CA ALA A 391 -11.45 19.57 -1.21
C ALA A 391 -11.18 19.56 0.30
N TRP A 392 -10.59 20.63 0.84
CA TRP A 392 -10.13 20.73 2.23
C TRP A 392 -11.21 20.40 3.28
N GLN A 393 -12.49 20.63 3.00
CA GLN A 393 -13.59 20.30 3.92
C GLN A 393 -14.02 18.82 3.85
N SER A 394 -13.61 18.09 2.80
CA SER A 394 -13.91 16.67 2.62
C SER A 394 -12.91 15.80 3.38
N PRO A 395 -13.36 14.89 4.26
CA PRO A 395 -12.49 13.89 4.87
C PRO A 395 -11.70 13.09 3.83
N SER A 396 -12.37 12.70 2.74
CA SER A 396 -11.79 11.83 1.72
C SER A 396 -10.61 12.42 0.98
N TYR A 397 -10.49 13.75 0.99
CA TYR A 397 -9.37 14.44 0.38
C TYR A 397 -8.06 14.14 1.10
N TYR A 398 -8.09 13.96 2.42
CA TYR A 398 -6.90 13.65 3.21
C TYR A 398 -6.52 12.17 3.19
N TRP A 399 -7.17 11.34 2.38
CA TRP A 399 -6.89 9.90 2.28
C TRP A 399 -5.97 9.64 1.08
N PRO A 400 -4.69 9.31 1.30
CA PRO A 400 -3.77 9.01 0.22
C PRO A 400 -4.25 7.81 -0.58
N SER A 401 -4.29 7.93 -1.90
CA SER A 401 -4.72 6.87 -2.79
C SER A 401 -4.07 7.04 -4.17
N HIS A 402 -4.33 6.11 -5.09
CA HIS A 402 -3.92 6.24 -6.49
C HIS A 402 -4.51 7.48 -7.19
N ASN A 403 -5.57 8.07 -6.62
CA ASN A 403 -6.32 9.20 -7.16
C ASN A 403 -6.08 10.50 -6.37
N ASN A 404 -5.14 10.49 -5.43
CA ASN A 404 -4.66 11.70 -4.79
C ASN A 404 -3.16 11.56 -4.53
N MET A 405 -2.39 11.93 -5.53
CA MET A 405 -0.93 11.85 -5.54
C MET A 405 -0.29 13.17 -5.09
N ALA A 406 -1.09 14.14 -4.65
CA ALA A 406 -0.64 15.42 -4.14
C ALA A 406 0.23 15.26 -2.87
N TRP A 407 -0.08 14.28 -2.03
CA TRP A 407 0.66 13.99 -0.80
C TRP A 407 2.08 13.45 -1.07
N PRO A 408 2.27 12.38 -1.89
CA PRO A 408 3.62 11.99 -2.30
C PRO A 408 4.35 13.10 -3.04
N CYS A 409 3.67 13.89 -3.90
CA CYS A 409 4.32 15.04 -4.55
C CYS A 409 4.81 16.08 -3.53
N ALA A 410 4.00 16.41 -2.52
CA ALA A 410 4.37 17.34 -1.46
C ALA A 410 5.61 16.86 -0.70
N ILE A 411 5.67 15.57 -0.34
CA ILE A 411 6.84 14.97 0.32
C ILE A 411 8.09 15.13 -0.54
N LEU A 412 7.99 14.85 -1.84
CA LEU A 412 9.10 14.94 -2.77
C LEU A 412 9.61 16.39 -2.90
N LEU A 413 8.71 17.37 -2.94
CA LEU A 413 9.07 18.79 -3.09
C LEU A 413 9.57 19.44 -1.81
N VAL A 414 9.13 19.01 -0.62
CA VAL A 414 9.64 19.53 0.66
C VAL A 414 10.92 18.82 1.11
N SER A 415 11.33 17.75 0.40
CA SER A 415 12.55 17.01 0.68
C SER A 415 13.76 17.93 0.78
N ASP A 416 14.62 17.62 1.74
CA ASP A 416 15.93 18.25 1.94
C ASP A 416 17.06 17.26 1.59
N ALA A 417 16.73 16.07 1.07
CA ALA A 417 17.69 15.05 0.68
C ALA A 417 18.50 15.42 -0.56
N ASP A 418 18.03 16.37 -1.35
CA ASP A 418 18.72 16.86 -2.52
C ASP A 418 19.43 18.21 -2.22
N GLN A 419 20.67 18.36 -2.70
CA GLN A 419 21.51 19.56 -2.57
C GLN A 419 20.72 20.82 -3.00
N SER A 420 20.67 21.91 -2.22
CA SER A 420 19.81 23.08 -2.50
C SER A 420 19.82 23.46 -3.99
N TRP A 421 18.64 23.40 -4.60
CA TRP A 421 18.43 23.47 -6.04
C TRP A 421 18.15 24.90 -6.51
N TRP A 422 17.72 25.77 -5.62
CA TRP A 422 17.41 27.15 -5.95
C TRP A 422 18.65 28.03 -5.76
N PRO A 423 18.92 28.99 -6.66
CA PRO A 423 20.01 29.95 -6.46
C PRO A 423 19.84 30.82 -5.21
N TYR A 424 18.64 30.84 -4.61
CA TYR A 424 18.30 31.62 -3.41
C TYR A 424 17.51 30.77 -2.40
N ALA A 425 18.10 30.45 -1.25
CA ALA A 425 17.47 29.59 -0.25
C ALA A 425 16.11 30.10 0.27
N GLU A 426 15.91 31.42 0.33
CA GLU A 426 14.66 32.02 0.80
C GLU A 426 13.47 31.72 -0.13
N ALA A 427 13.66 31.84 -1.44
CA ALA A 427 12.61 31.55 -2.42
C ALA A 427 12.27 30.05 -2.49
N GLU A 428 13.26 29.18 -2.19
CA GLU A 428 13.02 27.74 -2.05
C GLU A 428 12.10 27.43 -0.85
N GLU A 429 12.39 28.02 0.32
CA GLU A 429 11.57 27.82 1.51
C GLU A 429 10.17 28.43 1.36
N GLU A 430 10.03 29.58 0.69
CA GLU A 430 8.73 30.17 0.37
C GLU A 430 7.88 29.24 -0.52
N ALA A 431 8.48 28.62 -1.53
CA ALA A 431 7.80 27.65 -2.39
C ALA A 431 7.43 26.34 -1.66
N LYS A 432 8.24 25.91 -0.69
CA LYS A 432 8.00 24.70 0.11
C LYS A 432 6.94 24.90 1.21
N ALA A 433 6.79 26.12 1.74
CA ALA A 433 5.96 26.38 2.92
C ALA A 433 4.48 25.93 2.79
N PRO A 434 3.76 26.20 1.68
CA PRO A 434 2.39 25.72 1.52
C PRO A 434 2.28 24.19 1.51
N HIS A 435 3.28 23.52 0.92
CA HIS A 435 3.32 22.06 0.84
C HIS A 435 3.61 21.42 2.21
N ARG A 436 4.53 22.00 3.00
CA ARG A 436 4.75 21.59 4.39
C ARG A 436 3.48 21.75 5.23
N ARG A 437 2.77 22.88 5.06
CA ARG A 437 1.49 23.10 5.75
C ARG A 437 0.44 22.04 5.40
N ALA A 438 0.29 21.70 4.11
CA ALA A 438 -0.62 20.66 3.66
C ALA A 438 -0.29 19.30 4.29
N LEU A 439 1.00 18.93 4.35
CA LEU A 439 1.46 17.71 5.00
C LEU A 439 1.14 17.69 6.50
N SER A 440 1.35 18.78 7.22
CA SER A 440 0.97 18.86 8.64
C SER A 440 -0.53 18.63 8.82
N LEU A 441 -1.39 19.17 7.96
CA LEU A 441 -2.84 18.95 8.03
C LEU A 441 -3.26 17.50 7.77
N MET A 442 -2.61 16.83 6.80
CA MET A 442 -2.84 15.41 6.55
C MET A 442 -2.44 14.59 7.78
N TRP A 443 -1.23 14.80 8.30
CA TRP A 443 -0.73 14.02 9.44
C TRP A 443 -1.45 14.31 10.75
N GLU A 444 -1.91 15.53 10.98
CA GLU A 444 -2.81 15.82 12.09
C GLU A 444 -4.10 15.02 11.99
N GLY A 445 -4.70 14.98 10.79
CA GLY A 445 -5.87 14.15 10.50
C GLY A 445 -5.67 12.68 10.82
N TRP A 446 -4.56 12.10 10.35
CA TRP A 446 -4.27 10.68 10.52
C TRP A 446 -3.82 10.29 11.93
N LEU A 447 -3.11 11.16 12.64
CA LEU A 447 -2.60 10.89 13.99
C LEU A 447 -3.61 11.25 15.09
N LYS A 448 -4.43 12.28 14.89
CA LYS A 448 -5.39 12.78 15.89
C LYS A 448 -6.85 12.48 15.55
N GLY A 449 -7.13 11.95 14.36
CA GLY A 449 -8.49 11.72 13.83
C GLY A 449 -9.12 12.95 13.16
N LYS A 450 -8.56 14.15 13.36
CA LYS A 450 -9.07 15.40 12.80
C LYS A 450 -7.98 16.44 12.60
N ASN A 451 -8.23 17.38 11.71
CA ASN A 451 -7.43 18.59 11.54
C ASN A 451 -8.33 19.84 11.69
N GLU A 452 -7.82 21.01 11.29
CA GLU A 452 -8.56 22.26 11.41
C GLU A 452 -9.79 22.37 10.50
N TYR A 453 -9.86 21.56 9.44
CA TYR A 453 -10.96 21.62 8.46
C TYR A 453 -12.02 20.54 8.69
N THR A 454 -11.62 19.32 9.05
CA THR A 454 -12.55 18.18 9.09
C THR A 454 -12.09 17.03 9.99
N SER A 455 -13.02 16.12 10.28
CA SER A 455 -12.70 14.82 10.90
C SER A 455 -12.22 13.88 9.82
N VAL A 456 -10.95 13.50 9.87
CA VAL A 456 -10.28 12.77 8.78
C VAL A 456 -10.39 11.26 8.94
N THR A 457 -10.17 10.75 10.16
CA THR A 457 -10.25 9.30 10.44
C THR A 457 -11.08 9.05 11.68
N ARG A 458 -11.69 7.86 11.73
CA ARG A 458 -12.31 7.30 12.93
C ARG A 458 -11.48 6.13 13.41
N THR A 459 -10.92 6.20 14.61
CA THR A 459 -10.17 5.06 15.17
C THR A 459 -11.14 3.96 15.62
N THR A 460 -10.91 2.73 15.17
CA THR A 460 -11.67 1.55 15.63
C THR A 460 -11.26 1.15 17.05
N SER A 461 -12.01 0.22 17.66
CA SER A 461 -11.71 -0.27 19.00
C SER A 461 -10.34 -0.94 19.11
N SER A 462 -9.86 -1.53 18.00
CA SER A 462 -8.57 -2.21 17.92
C SER A 462 -7.44 -1.33 17.36
N GLY A 463 -7.69 -0.04 17.15
CA GLY A 463 -6.65 0.96 16.84
C GLY A 463 -6.42 1.27 15.36
N LEU A 464 -7.28 0.81 14.44
CA LEU A 464 -7.19 1.15 13.01
C LEU A 464 -7.77 2.56 12.76
N PRO A 465 -7.04 3.51 12.16
CA PRO A 465 -7.62 4.74 11.62
C PRO A 465 -8.49 4.40 10.40
N TRP A 466 -9.79 4.23 10.64
CA TRP A 466 -10.76 3.83 9.65
C TRP A 466 -11.27 5.03 8.84
N VAL A 467 -11.41 4.84 7.53
CA VAL A 467 -11.68 5.92 6.56
C VAL A 467 -12.78 5.54 5.57
N ASP A 468 -12.55 4.50 4.77
CA ASP A 468 -13.37 4.13 3.61
C ASP A 468 -13.62 2.60 3.55
N ARG A 469 -14.03 2.11 2.38
CA ARG A 469 -14.27 0.68 2.12
C ARG A 469 -12.99 -0.16 1.98
N GLN A 470 -11.81 0.45 1.99
CA GLN A 470 -10.50 -0.21 1.90
C GLN A 470 -9.56 0.36 2.97
N PRO A 471 -9.93 0.21 4.25
CA PRO A 471 -9.22 0.90 5.32
C PRO A 471 -7.78 0.41 5.49
N LEU A 472 -7.49 -0.88 5.24
CA LEU A 472 -6.13 -1.40 5.36
C LEU A 472 -5.20 -0.85 4.26
N PRO A 473 -5.54 -0.95 2.95
CA PRO A 473 -4.77 -0.31 1.86
C PRO A 473 -4.47 1.17 2.11
N THR A 474 -5.47 1.93 2.57
CA THR A 474 -5.30 3.38 2.81
C THR A 474 -4.40 3.65 4.03
N ALA A 475 -4.52 2.85 5.09
CA ALA A 475 -3.64 2.95 6.26
C ALA A 475 -2.18 2.59 5.92
N VAL A 476 -1.95 1.58 5.09
CA VAL A 476 -0.58 1.21 4.65
C VAL A 476 -0.02 2.20 3.63
N MET A 477 -0.83 2.78 2.75
CA MET A 477 -0.39 3.87 1.88
C MET A 477 0.07 5.07 2.70
N THR A 478 -0.72 5.48 3.69
CA THR A 478 -0.33 6.55 4.61
C THR A 478 0.94 6.19 5.38
N SER A 479 1.05 4.95 5.86
CA SER A 479 2.25 4.47 6.57
C SER A 479 3.50 4.53 5.67
N LEU A 480 3.39 4.13 4.40
CA LEU A 480 4.47 4.25 3.42
C LEU A 480 4.88 5.71 3.23
N LEU A 481 3.92 6.63 3.04
CA LEU A 481 4.22 8.05 2.92
C LEU A 481 4.96 8.58 4.16
N GLY A 482 4.61 8.11 5.35
CA GLY A 482 5.34 8.42 6.58
C GLY A 482 6.78 7.95 6.53
N MET A 483 7.02 6.72 6.07
CA MET A 483 8.37 6.16 5.97
C MET A 483 9.20 6.88 4.90
N LEU A 484 8.60 7.25 3.77
CA LEU A 484 9.25 8.02 2.71
C LEU A 484 9.58 9.43 3.19
N TRP A 485 8.66 10.09 3.91
CA TRP A 485 8.91 11.42 4.44
C TRP A 485 10.06 11.42 5.45
N ILE A 486 10.15 10.41 6.32
CA ILE A 486 11.31 10.24 7.22
C ILE A 486 12.62 10.11 6.44
N ALA A 487 12.61 9.39 5.32
CA ALA A 487 13.79 9.16 4.49
C ALA A 487 14.22 10.40 3.69
N GLU A 488 13.25 11.25 3.31
CA GLU A 488 13.48 12.44 2.48
C GLU A 488 13.76 13.71 3.30
N ASP A 489 13.16 13.84 4.49
CA ASP A 489 13.30 15.04 5.31
C ASP A 489 14.42 14.88 6.35
N GLY A 490 15.60 15.37 5.98
CA GLY A 490 16.77 15.44 6.85
C GLY A 490 16.58 16.36 8.07
N LYS A 491 15.64 17.31 8.03
CA LYS A 491 15.36 18.29 9.09
C LYS A 491 14.26 17.82 10.05
N MET A 492 13.56 16.72 9.74
CA MET A 492 12.49 16.20 10.59
C MET A 492 13.01 15.80 11.98
N THR A 493 12.34 16.29 13.02
CA THR A 493 12.73 16.04 14.42
C THR A 493 12.58 14.56 14.79
N LEU A 494 13.42 14.10 15.74
CA LEU A 494 13.37 12.71 16.21
C LEU A 494 11.98 12.33 16.77
N ALA A 495 11.28 13.27 17.41
CA ALA A 495 9.94 13.04 17.94
C ALA A 495 8.91 12.77 16.83
N VAL A 496 8.98 13.50 15.72
CA VAL A 496 8.08 13.27 14.57
C VAL A 496 8.44 11.95 13.87
N LYS A 497 9.74 11.70 13.63
CA LYS A 497 10.22 10.43 13.07
C LYS A 497 9.74 9.22 13.88
N HIS A 498 9.85 9.30 15.20
CA HIS A 498 9.38 8.27 16.13
C HIS A 498 7.87 8.07 16.04
N ARG A 499 7.06 9.14 16.07
CA ARG A 499 5.59 9.06 15.94
C ARG A 499 5.16 8.39 14.63
N LEU A 500 5.74 8.80 13.50
CA LEU A 500 5.41 8.23 12.18
C LEU A 500 5.83 6.76 12.07
N SER A 501 7.00 6.40 12.60
CA SER A 501 7.48 5.02 12.64
C SER A 501 6.61 4.13 13.51
N CYS A 502 6.18 4.64 14.67
CA CYS A 502 5.27 3.91 15.55
C CYS A 502 3.87 3.79 14.98
N PHE A 503 3.37 4.82 14.29
CA PHE A 503 2.12 4.72 13.55
C PHE A 503 2.18 3.59 12.52
N ALA A 504 3.22 3.55 11.66
CA ALA A 504 3.38 2.50 10.67
C ALA A 504 3.53 1.11 11.30
N LEU A 505 4.30 0.98 12.38
CA LEU A 505 4.46 -0.29 13.10
C LEU A 505 3.15 -0.77 13.72
N ASP A 506 2.34 0.15 14.25
CA ASP A 506 1.02 -0.12 14.82
C ASP A 506 0.03 -0.63 13.76
N GLN A 507 0.02 -0.01 12.58
CA GLN A 507 -0.81 -0.43 11.44
C GLN A 507 -0.38 -1.79 10.88
N VAL A 508 0.93 -2.04 10.75
CA VAL A 508 1.43 -3.36 10.36
C VAL A 508 1.12 -4.41 11.43
N GLY A 509 1.24 -4.08 12.71
CA GLY A 509 0.87 -4.97 13.81
C GLY A 509 -0.63 -5.30 13.82
N TYR A 510 -1.48 -4.32 13.49
CA TYR A 510 -2.92 -4.53 13.30
C TYR A 510 -3.16 -5.58 12.20
N ILE A 511 -2.53 -5.40 11.03
CA ILE A 511 -2.64 -6.29 9.86
C ILE A 511 -2.18 -7.70 10.18
N LEU A 512 -1.06 -7.85 10.89
CA LEU A 512 -0.41 -9.14 11.13
C LEU A 512 -1.00 -9.92 12.32
N GLY A 513 -2.06 -9.40 12.95
CA GLY A 513 -2.94 -10.17 13.81
C GLY A 513 -3.11 -9.66 15.23
N ARG A 514 -2.58 -8.48 15.60
CA ARG A 514 -2.85 -7.87 16.90
C ARG A 514 -4.35 -7.63 17.12
N ALA A 515 -5.06 -7.17 16.10
CA ALA A 515 -6.46 -6.78 16.20
C ALA A 515 -7.44 -7.97 16.33
N ARG A 516 -7.07 -9.16 15.85
CA ARG A 516 -7.97 -10.34 15.77
C ARG A 516 -7.42 -11.54 16.53
N MET A 517 -6.84 -11.31 17.71
CA MET A 517 -6.33 -12.38 18.60
C MET A 517 -5.37 -13.35 17.88
N GLY A 518 -4.53 -12.82 16.99
CA GLY A 518 -3.56 -13.58 16.19
C GLY A 518 -4.04 -14.04 14.82
N GLU A 519 -5.22 -13.61 14.35
CA GLU A 519 -5.63 -13.79 12.95
C GLU A 519 -5.16 -12.63 12.08
N SER A 520 -4.32 -12.93 11.10
CA SER A 520 -3.76 -11.98 10.16
C SER A 520 -4.80 -11.53 9.13
N TYR A 521 -4.64 -10.35 8.53
CA TYR A 521 -5.31 -9.90 7.31
C TYR A 521 -4.45 -10.14 6.05
N LEU A 522 -3.18 -10.49 6.23
CA LEU A 522 -2.29 -10.96 5.16
C LEU A 522 -2.48 -12.47 4.97
N ILE A 523 -2.96 -12.87 3.80
CA ILE A 523 -3.24 -14.29 3.48
C ILE A 523 -1.93 -15.10 3.55
N GLY A 524 -1.94 -16.24 4.25
CA GLY A 524 -0.76 -17.10 4.41
C GLY A 524 0.23 -16.67 5.52
N TYR A 525 -0.07 -15.61 6.28
CA TYR A 525 0.75 -15.18 7.42
C TYR A 525 0.15 -15.61 8.75
N GLY A 526 0.97 -16.18 9.63
CA GLY A 526 0.54 -16.66 10.94
C GLY A 526 -0.29 -17.95 10.86
N ALA A 527 -0.89 -18.32 12.00
CA ALA A 527 -1.67 -19.57 12.11
C ALA A 527 -3.11 -19.45 11.59
N ARG A 528 -3.64 -18.23 11.48
CA ARG A 528 -5.00 -17.93 11.01
C ARG A 528 -4.96 -16.71 10.10
N TYR A 529 -5.65 -16.78 8.97
CA TYR A 529 -5.72 -15.75 7.94
C TYR A 529 -6.96 -15.98 7.06
N PRO A 530 -7.38 -15.00 6.23
CA PRO A 530 -8.53 -15.15 5.35
C PRO A 530 -8.30 -16.24 4.30
N ALA A 531 -9.32 -17.06 4.05
CA ALA A 531 -9.27 -18.17 3.10
C ALA A 531 -10.16 -17.95 1.87
N HIS A 532 -11.05 -16.94 1.89
CA HIS A 532 -12.03 -16.71 0.83
C HIS A 532 -11.92 -15.30 0.22
N PRO A 533 -10.75 -14.93 -0.37
CA PRO A 533 -10.59 -13.64 -1.01
C PRO A 533 -11.55 -13.49 -2.20
N HIS A 534 -12.08 -12.28 -2.39
CA HIS A 534 -12.82 -11.91 -3.58
C HIS A 534 -11.84 -11.80 -4.76
N HIS A 535 -11.45 -12.92 -5.37
CA HIS A 535 -10.43 -12.94 -6.42
C HIS A 535 -10.71 -14.04 -7.45
N ARG A 536 -11.15 -13.65 -8.66
CA ARG A 536 -11.64 -14.54 -9.73
C ARG A 536 -10.73 -15.74 -9.99
N LEU A 537 -9.43 -15.45 -10.13
CA LEU A 537 -8.42 -16.45 -10.47
C LEU A 537 -8.20 -17.49 -9.36
N ALA A 538 -8.44 -17.12 -8.11
CA ALA A 538 -8.23 -18.01 -6.96
C ALA A 538 -9.48 -18.77 -6.54
N SER A 539 -10.64 -18.21 -6.86
CA SER A 539 -11.94 -18.75 -6.49
C SER A 539 -12.45 -19.86 -7.42
N CYS A 540 -11.89 -20.00 -8.63
CA CYS A 540 -12.37 -20.95 -9.64
C CYS A 540 -11.34 -22.08 -9.89
N PRO A 541 -11.75 -23.37 -9.92
CA PRO A 541 -10.84 -24.47 -10.22
C PRO A 541 -10.36 -24.45 -11.68
N ALA A 542 -9.15 -24.95 -11.91
CA ALA A 542 -8.42 -24.85 -13.18
C ALA A 542 -9.01 -25.64 -14.38
N ALA A 543 -10.07 -26.42 -14.22
CA ALA A 543 -10.58 -27.23 -15.33
C ALA A 543 -12.06 -27.63 -15.19
N THR A 544 -12.77 -27.58 -16.33
CA THR A 544 -13.95 -28.38 -16.71
C THR A 544 -15.37 -27.97 -16.28
N ARG A 545 -15.84 -26.73 -16.50
CA ARG A 545 -17.31 -26.52 -16.71
C ARG A 545 -17.64 -25.49 -17.78
N ALA A 546 -18.66 -25.82 -18.58
CA ALA A 546 -19.22 -25.05 -19.69
C ALA A 546 -19.94 -23.74 -19.28
N SER A 547 -19.81 -23.29 -18.03
CA SER A 547 -20.35 -22.01 -17.55
C SER A 547 -19.59 -21.57 -16.30
N TYR A 548 -18.72 -20.57 -16.44
CA TYR A 548 -18.06 -19.89 -15.33
C TYR A 548 -19.06 -18.88 -14.74
N SER A 549 -19.62 -19.20 -13.57
CA SER A 549 -20.51 -18.33 -12.80
C SER A 549 -20.02 -18.20 -11.36
N VAL A 550 -20.36 -17.09 -10.68
CA VAL A 550 -20.07 -16.90 -9.25
C VAL A 550 -20.56 -18.08 -8.43
N GLY A 551 -21.79 -18.54 -8.66
CA GLY A 551 -22.35 -19.71 -7.96
C GLY A 551 -21.50 -20.97 -8.15
N SER A 552 -21.08 -21.26 -9.38
CA SER A 552 -20.24 -22.44 -9.66
C SER A 552 -18.84 -22.36 -9.04
N CYS A 553 -18.26 -21.17 -8.93
CA CYS A 553 -16.96 -20.98 -8.28
C CYS A 553 -17.07 -20.92 -6.75
N LEU A 554 -18.12 -20.31 -6.19
CA LEU A 554 -18.44 -20.35 -4.76
C LEU A 554 -18.60 -21.78 -4.24
N LEU A 555 -19.33 -22.62 -4.98
CA LEU A 555 -19.50 -24.05 -4.67
C LEU A 555 -18.18 -24.84 -4.74
N ALA A 556 -17.22 -24.40 -5.56
CA ALA A 556 -15.91 -25.03 -5.70
C ALA A 556 -14.85 -24.46 -4.72
N ALA A 557 -15.05 -23.23 -4.21
CA ALA A 557 -14.14 -22.52 -3.32
C ALA A 557 -13.95 -23.19 -1.96
N ALA A 558 -14.79 -24.17 -1.58
CA ALA A 558 -14.53 -25.04 -0.42
C ALA A 558 -13.22 -25.86 -0.55
N LYS A 559 -12.63 -25.92 -1.75
CA LYS A 559 -11.27 -26.43 -2.06
C LYS A 559 -10.41 -25.38 -2.78
N GLY A 560 -10.74 -24.09 -2.63
CA GLY A 560 -10.19 -22.98 -3.40
C GLY A 560 -8.68 -22.80 -3.25
N GLN A 561 -8.08 -22.16 -4.24
CA GLN A 561 -6.66 -21.90 -4.27
C GLN A 561 -6.32 -20.67 -3.42
N LEU A 562 -5.29 -20.76 -2.56
CA LEU A 562 -4.94 -19.68 -1.63
C LEU A 562 -4.15 -18.56 -2.34
N VAL A 563 -4.56 -17.31 -2.15
CA VAL A 563 -3.85 -16.14 -2.68
C VAL A 563 -2.77 -15.68 -1.70
N THR A 564 -1.77 -16.53 -1.49
CA THR A 564 -0.71 -16.36 -0.48
C THR A 564 0.03 -15.03 -0.59
N GLY A 565 -0.10 -14.18 0.42
CA GLY A 565 0.55 -12.87 0.49
C GLY A 565 -0.32 -11.70 0.03
N ALA A 566 -1.57 -11.93 -0.37
CA ALA A 566 -2.49 -10.83 -0.62
C ALA A 566 -2.92 -10.15 0.68
N LEU A 567 -2.92 -8.81 0.68
CA LEU A 567 -3.52 -7.99 1.72
C LEU A 567 -4.99 -7.73 1.36
N VAL A 568 -5.91 -8.13 2.24
CA VAL A 568 -7.35 -7.87 2.05
C VAL A 568 -7.73 -6.42 2.33
N ALA A 569 -8.87 -5.96 1.83
CA ALA A 569 -9.39 -4.60 2.03
C ALA A 569 -9.51 -4.21 3.52
N GLY A 570 -10.01 -5.12 4.36
CA GLY A 570 -10.06 -4.94 5.81
C GLY A 570 -11.43 -5.05 6.44
N PRO A 571 -11.55 -4.70 7.73
CA PRO A 571 -12.80 -4.79 8.49
C PRO A 571 -13.68 -3.55 8.32
N GLY A 572 -14.92 -3.67 8.82
CA GLY A 572 -15.79 -2.53 9.08
C GLY A 572 -15.27 -1.60 10.20
N PRO A 573 -15.96 -0.46 10.44
CA PRO A 573 -15.57 0.55 11.44
C PRO A 573 -15.66 0.06 12.89
N ASP A 574 -16.23 -1.11 13.11
CA ASP A 574 -16.41 -1.83 14.37
C ASP A 574 -15.43 -3.00 14.54
N ASP A 575 -14.37 -3.06 13.70
CA ASP A 575 -13.40 -4.16 13.63
C ASP A 575 -14.01 -5.52 13.19
N VAL A 576 -15.27 -5.54 12.74
CA VAL A 576 -15.91 -6.76 12.24
C VAL A 576 -15.42 -7.07 10.83
N TYR A 577 -14.82 -8.24 10.68
CA TYR A 577 -14.36 -8.78 9.40
C TYR A 577 -15.19 -9.99 8.98
N THR A 578 -15.45 -10.12 7.68
CA THR A 578 -16.15 -11.28 7.12
C THR A 578 -15.33 -11.85 5.98
N ASP A 579 -14.79 -13.05 6.18
CA ASP A 579 -14.05 -13.80 5.17
C ASP A 579 -15.02 -14.48 4.20
N ALA A 580 -15.48 -13.72 3.21
CA ALA A 580 -16.42 -14.24 2.22
C ALA A 580 -16.16 -13.63 0.85
N LEU A 581 -16.20 -14.46 -0.19
CA LEU A 581 -15.99 -14.08 -1.58
C LEU A 581 -17.02 -13.04 -2.04
N ASP A 582 -18.27 -13.11 -1.59
CA ASP A 582 -19.32 -12.16 -1.94
C ASP A 582 -19.29 -10.85 -1.13
N ARG A 583 -18.26 -10.65 -0.28
CA ARG A 583 -18.04 -9.45 0.52
C ARG A 583 -16.78 -8.67 0.07
N PRO A 584 -16.78 -8.06 -1.13
CA PRO A 584 -15.60 -7.37 -1.67
C PRO A 584 -15.10 -6.19 -0.82
N ALA A 585 -15.98 -5.55 -0.05
CA ALA A 585 -15.57 -4.50 0.89
C ALA A 585 -14.64 -5.03 2.00
N HIS A 586 -14.66 -6.33 2.28
CA HIS A 586 -13.79 -6.96 3.27
C HIS A 586 -12.67 -7.77 2.61
N SER A 587 -13.01 -8.62 1.63
CA SER A 587 -12.14 -9.69 1.13
C SER A 587 -11.49 -9.40 -0.23
N SER A 588 -11.68 -8.23 -0.83
CA SER A 588 -10.97 -7.86 -2.07
C SER A 588 -9.46 -7.73 -1.82
N VAL A 589 -8.69 -8.00 -2.88
CA VAL A 589 -7.23 -7.98 -2.88
C VAL A 589 -6.74 -7.32 -4.16
N GLY A 590 -5.56 -6.70 -4.13
CA GLY A 590 -5.00 -6.07 -5.33
C GLY A 590 -3.58 -5.53 -5.18
N VAL A 591 -2.99 -5.21 -6.33
CA VAL A 591 -1.63 -4.64 -6.43
C VAL A 591 -1.53 -3.34 -5.65
N HIS A 592 -2.59 -2.51 -5.67
CA HIS A 592 -2.68 -1.25 -4.93
C HIS A 592 -2.80 -1.44 -3.41
N HIS A 593 -3.15 -2.63 -2.92
CA HIS A 593 -3.06 -2.96 -1.49
C HIS A 593 -1.63 -3.32 -1.11
N ASN A 594 -1.00 -4.15 -1.95
CA ASN A 594 0.25 -4.82 -1.62
C ASN A 594 1.49 -3.96 -1.82
N ILE A 595 1.53 -3.09 -2.83
CA ILE A 595 2.72 -2.24 -3.05
C ILE A 595 2.96 -1.27 -1.88
N PRO A 596 1.94 -0.53 -1.39
CA PRO A 596 2.17 0.34 -0.24
C PRO A 596 2.50 -0.45 1.03
N PHE A 597 1.97 -1.67 1.18
CA PHE A 597 2.33 -2.56 2.28
C PHE A 597 3.78 -3.05 2.20
N ILE A 598 4.26 -3.47 1.01
CA ILE A 598 5.66 -3.82 0.73
C ILE A 598 6.57 -2.65 1.09
N GLY A 599 6.23 -1.44 0.62
CA GLY A 599 6.96 -0.22 0.92
C GLY A 599 7.02 0.08 2.41
N THR A 600 5.90 -0.06 3.13
CA THR A 600 5.83 0.14 4.58
C THR A 600 6.71 -0.85 5.33
N LEU A 601 6.67 -2.14 4.96
CA LEU A 601 7.52 -3.18 5.54
C LEU A 601 9.01 -2.91 5.29
N GLY A 602 9.36 -2.49 4.06
CA GLY A 602 10.71 -2.05 3.71
C GLY A 602 11.18 -0.88 4.57
N GLY A 603 10.34 0.14 4.72
CA GLY A 603 10.61 1.31 5.58
C GLY A 603 10.81 0.93 7.04
N LEU A 604 9.94 0.11 7.64
CA LEU A 604 10.08 -0.34 9.02
C LEU A 604 11.34 -1.18 9.24
N LEU A 605 11.67 -2.09 8.31
CA LEU A 605 12.90 -2.88 8.36
C LEU A 605 14.14 -1.99 8.22
N HIS A 606 14.07 -0.95 7.40
CA HIS A 606 15.14 0.04 7.24
C HIS A 606 15.34 0.88 8.52
N GLN A 607 14.25 1.37 9.13
CA GLN A 607 14.28 2.15 10.37
C GLN A 607 14.67 1.32 11.60
N ARG A 608 14.53 -0.01 11.55
CA ARG A 608 14.81 -0.94 12.66
C ARG A 608 14.05 -0.61 13.95
N ILE A 609 12.84 -0.06 13.80
CA ILE A 609 11.99 0.27 14.95
C ILE A 609 11.38 -0.99 15.57
N SER A 610 11.29 -1.02 16.89
CA SER A 610 10.72 -2.12 17.67
C SER A 610 9.50 -1.67 18.47
N VAL A 611 8.63 -2.64 18.82
CA VAL A 611 7.46 -2.35 19.65
C VAL A 611 7.85 -1.79 21.02
N GLY A 612 8.97 -2.26 21.58
CA GLY A 612 9.50 -1.74 22.85
C GLY A 612 9.86 -0.25 22.78
N GLN A 613 10.44 0.20 21.67
CA GLN A 613 10.74 1.63 21.45
C GLN A 613 9.46 2.48 21.32
N CYS A 614 8.40 1.92 20.72
CA CYS A 614 7.12 2.61 20.62
C CYS A 614 6.38 2.67 21.97
N ALA A 615 6.42 1.59 22.76
CA ALA A 615 5.83 1.54 24.10
C ALA A 615 6.57 2.45 25.09
N ALA A 616 7.91 2.49 25.03
CA ALA A 616 8.72 3.36 25.91
C ALA A 616 8.51 4.86 25.62
N GLY A 617 8.10 5.23 24.40
CA GLY A 617 7.79 6.60 23.99
C GLY A 617 6.46 7.16 24.53
N GLN A 618 5.68 6.36 25.27
CA GLN A 618 4.49 6.82 26.01
C GLN A 618 4.76 7.06 27.50
N GLY A 619 6.03 7.11 27.91
CA GLY A 619 6.40 7.40 29.30
C GLY A 619 5.77 8.70 29.83
N MET A 620 5.45 8.72 31.12
CA MET A 620 4.80 9.82 31.86
C MET A 620 5.39 11.22 31.57
N PHE A 621 6.68 11.32 31.24
CA PHE A 621 7.35 12.58 30.90
C PHE A 621 6.98 13.14 29.52
N GLN A 622 6.60 12.31 28.56
CA GLN A 622 6.24 12.74 27.20
C GLN A 622 4.77 13.15 27.10
N LEU A 623 3.89 12.54 27.90
CA LEU A 623 2.50 12.99 28.11
C LEU A 623 2.43 14.39 28.76
N MET A 624 3.44 14.79 29.53
CA MET A 624 3.56 16.14 30.08
C MET A 624 4.08 17.17 29.07
N GLN A 625 4.75 16.73 28.00
CA GLN A 625 5.25 17.59 26.94
C GLN A 625 4.33 17.51 25.73
N GLY A 626 3.23 18.27 25.79
CA GLY A 626 2.35 18.54 24.66
C GLY A 626 3.10 19.19 23.51
N SER A 627 3.81 18.39 22.72
CA SER A 627 4.52 18.82 21.53
C SER A 627 3.55 18.75 20.36
N THR A 628 3.00 19.92 20.04
CA THR A 628 2.37 20.21 18.75
C THR A 628 3.33 19.81 17.63
N LEU A 629 2.79 19.15 16.60
CA LEU A 629 3.52 18.95 15.33
C LEU A 629 3.95 20.35 14.82
N PRO A 630 5.18 20.50 14.29
CA PRO A 630 5.61 21.77 13.69
C PRO A 630 4.76 22.17 12.48
#